data_AF-A0A5N5JDD8-F1
#
_entry.id   AF-A0A5N5JDD8-F1
#
_cell.length_a   1.000
_cell.length_b   1.000
_cell.length_c   1.000
_cell.angle_alpha   90.00
_cell.angle_beta   90.00
_cell.angle_gamma   90.00
#
_symmetry.space_group_name_H-M   'P 1'
#
loop_
_entity.id
_entity.type
_entity.pdbx_description
1 polymer ?
#
loop_
_entity_poly.entity_id
_entity_poly.type
_entity_poly.pdbx_seq_one_letter_code
_entity_poly.pdbx_strand_id
1 'polypeptide(L)' 'YAVKYSPYYDSRIAVAASANYGIVGNGRVFCLGMTAQGIRAEKTFDTNDALYDLAWSEVNENQLAVACGDGSASL' A
#
# COMPACT_ATOMS: atom_id res chain seq x y z
N TYR A 1 -1.46 7.38 2.61
CA TYR A 1 -2.42 8.06 1.74
C TYR A 1 -1.90 8.05 0.32
N ALA A 2 -1.86 6.88 -0.30
CA ALA A 2 -1.39 6.77 -1.67
C ALA A 2 -2.05 5.59 -2.37
N VAL A 3 -2.15 5.67 -3.70
CA VAL A 3 -2.62 4.59 -4.57
C VAL A 3 -1.65 4.52 -5.74
N LYS A 4 -1.08 3.34 -6.00
CA LYS A 4 -0.23 3.11 -7.18
C LYS A 4 -0.56 1.79 -7.83
N TYR A 5 -0.66 1.81 -9.15
CA TYR A 5 -0.70 0.61 -9.97
C TYR A 5 0.65 -0.10 -9.92
N SER A 6 0.61 -1.43 -9.98
CA SER A 6 1.83 -2.23 -10.14
C SER A 6 2.40 -1.97 -11.54
N PRO A 7 3.71 -1.73 -11.68
CA PRO A 7 4.36 -1.61 -12.99
C PRO A 7 4.45 -2.96 -13.74
N TYR A 8 4.13 -4.08 -13.07
CA TYR A 8 4.18 -5.42 -13.64
C TYR A 8 2.82 -5.99 -14.02
N TYR A 9 1.78 -5.63 -13.26
CA TYR A 9 0.43 -6.16 -13.45
C TYR A 9 -0.59 -5.03 -13.46
N ASP A 10 -1.20 -4.78 -14.62
CA ASP A 10 -2.27 -3.77 -14.78
C ASP A 10 -3.48 -4.04 -13.86
N SER A 11 -3.69 -5.31 -13.50
CA SER A 11 -4.76 -5.73 -12.59
C SER A 11 -4.41 -5.60 -11.11
N ARG A 12 -3.23 -5.10 -10.73
CA ARG A 12 -2.80 -4.99 -9.33
C ARG A 12 -2.59 -3.54 -8.92
N ILE A 13 -3.15 -3.17 -7.78
CA ILE A 13 -3.06 -1.84 -7.19
C ILE A 13 -2.65 -1.96 -5.73
N ALA A 14 -1.70 -1.15 -5.29
CA ALA A 14 -1.41 -0.97 -3.87
C ALA A 14 -2.06 0.31 -3.36
N VAL A 15 -2.64 0.26 -2.17
CA VAL A 15 -3.29 1.38 -1.48
C VAL A 15 -2.74 1.49 -0.07
N ALA A 16 -2.14 2.63 0.26
CA ALA A 16 -1.71 2.96 1.62
C ALA A 16 -2.77 3.83 2.28
N ALA A 17 -3.42 3.28 3.30
CA ALA A 17 -4.41 3.93 4.14
C ALA A 17 -3.87 4.13 5.56
N SER A 18 -4.46 5.07 6.29
CA SER A 18 -4.15 5.30 7.70
C SER A 18 -5.43 5.51 8.50
N ALA A 19 -5.41 5.07 9.75
CA ALA A 19 -6.49 5.33 10.69
C ALA A 19 -6.57 6.82 11.04
N ASN A 20 -7.73 7.23 11.57
CA ASN A 20 -7.99 8.59 12.07
C ASN A 20 -7.54 9.71 11.12
N TYR A 21 -7.89 9.60 9.83
CA TYR A 21 -7.58 10.60 8.81
C TYR A 21 -6.07 10.86 8.61
N GLY A 22 -5.20 9.95 9.03
CA GLY A 22 -3.74 10.14 8.97
C GLY A 22 -3.19 11.07 10.03
N ILE A 23 -3.99 11.37 11.06
CA ILE A 23 -3.59 12.23 12.17
C ILE A 23 -2.93 11.39 13.27
N VAL A 24 -3.47 10.20 13.57
CA VAL A 24 -2.91 9.34 14.61
C VAL A 24 -3.28 7.87 14.39
N GLY A 25 -2.36 6.97 14.71
CA GLY A 25 -2.63 5.53 14.75
C GLY A 25 -2.20 4.77 13.50
N ASN A 26 -2.56 3.49 13.50
CA ASN A 26 -2.02 2.49 12.58
C ASN A 26 -2.30 2.80 11.11
N GLY A 27 -1.32 2.47 10.29
CA GLY A 27 -1.42 2.42 8.84
C GLY A 27 -1.77 1.02 8.36
N ARG A 28 -2.29 0.95 7.14
CA ARG A 28 -2.57 -0.31 6.46
C ARG A 28 -2.29 -0.18 4.97
N VAL A 29 -1.52 -1.12 4.44
CA VAL A 29 -1.36 -1.32 3.00
C VAL A 29 -2.34 -2.38 2.54
N PHE A 30 -3.08 -2.10 1.48
CA PHE A 30 -3.92 -3.05 0.77
C PHE A 30 -3.33 -3.32 -0.61
N CYS A 31 -3.02 -4.57 -0.90
CA CYS A 31 -2.77 -5.04 -2.26
C CYS A 31 -4.11 -5.52 -2.83
N LEU A 32 -4.64 -4.77 -3.78
CA LEU A 32 -5.91 -5.03 -4.44
C LEU A 32 -5.65 -5.66 -5.82
N GLY A 33 -6.37 -6.74 -6.11
CA GLY A 33 -6.44 -7.38 -7.42
C GLY A 33 -7.78 -7.07 -8.09
N MET A 34 -7.73 -6.61 -9.32
CA MET A 34 -8.89 -6.43 -10.19
C MET A 34 -9.20 -7.75 -10.88
N THR A 35 -10.29 -8.40 -10.48
CA THR A 35 -10.78 -9.63 -11.14
C THR A 35 -12.05 -9.35 -11.92
N ALA A 36 -12.48 -10.32 -12.74
CA ALA A 36 -13.76 -10.24 -13.45
C ALA A 36 -14.98 -10.10 -12.50
N GLN A 37 -14.82 -10.43 -11.21
CA GLN A 37 -15.86 -10.25 -10.20
C GLN A 37 -15.72 -8.94 -9.40
N GLY A 38 -14.82 -8.05 -9.81
CA GLY A 38 -14.56 -6.75 -9.17
C GLY A 38 -13.20 -6.68 -8.46
N ILE A 39 -13.02 -5.62 -7.67
CA ILE A 39 -11.77 -5.36 -6.93
C ILE A 39 -11.80 -6.14 -5.62
N ARG A 40 -10.77 -6.95 -5.34
CA ARG A 40 -10.62 -7.70 -4.10
C ARG A 40 -9.26 -7.45 -3.46
N ALA A 41 -9.21 -7.41 -2.13
CA ALA A 41 -7.94 -7.37 -1.42
C ALA A 41 -7.27 -8.76 -1.45
N GLU A 42 -6.13 -8.85 -2.14
CA GLU A 42 -5.30 -10.05 -2.21
C GLU A 42 -4.45 -10.19 -0.94
N LYS A 43 -3.87 -9.08 -0.47
CA LYS A 43 -3.04 -9.03 0.74
C LYS A 43 -3.22 -7.72 1.49
N THR A 44 -3.04 -7.77 2.80
CA THR A 44 -3.05 -6.59 3.66
C THR A 44 -1.92 -6.64 4.66
N PHE A 45 -1.25 -5.50 4.86
CA PHE A 45 -0.16 -5.35 5.82
C PHE A 45 -0.48 -4.19 6.75
N ASP A 46 -0.45 -4.46 8.06
CA ASP A 46 -0.67 -3.48 9.10
C ASP A 46 0.65 -2.87 9.55
N THR A 47 0.68 -1.56 9.72
CA THR A 47 1.82 -0.80 10.24
C THR A 47 1.42 -0.07 11.51
N ASN A 48 2.34 0.02 12.47
CA ASN A 48 2.06 0.69 13.75
C ASN A 48 1.85 2.21 13.59
N ASP A 49 2.32 2.78 12.48
CA ASP A 49 2.25 4.20 12.20
C ASP A 49 1.50 4.51 10.90
N ALA A 50 1.00 5.74 10.80
CA ALA A 50 0.25 6.22 9.66
C ALA A 50 1.14 6.22 8.40
N LEU A 51 0.57 5.73 7.28
CA LEU A 51 1.24 5.70 5.99
C LEU A 51 0.88 6.92 5.16
N TYR A 52 1.87 7.52 4.50
CA TYR A 52 1.67 8.70 3.66
C TYR A 52 1.86 8.38 2.19
N ASP A 53 2.96 7.70 1.83
CA ASP A 53 3.26 7.34 0.44
C ASP A 53 3.57 5.85 0.27
N LEU A 54 3.49 5.38 -0.98
CA LEU A 54 3.87 4.03 -1.36
C LEU A 54 4.52 4.02 -2.75
N ALA A 55 5.50 3.13 -2.94
CA ALA A 55 6.18 2.92 -4.21
C ALA A 55 6.44 1.42 -4.45
N TRP A 56 6.13 0.94 -5.65
CA TRP A 56 6.49 -0.41 -6.05
C TRP A 56 7.98 -0.49 -6.36
N SER A 57 8.62 -1.61 -5.98
CA SER A 57 9.98 -1.88 -6.42
C SER A 57 9.98 -2.17 -7.92
N GLU A 58 10.84 -1.48 -8.69
CA GLU A 58 11.02 -1.74 -10.14
C GLU A 58 11.92 -2.95 -10.42
N VAL A 59 12.48 -3.55 -9.38
CA VAL A 59 13.35 -4.74 -9.49
C VAL A 59 12.61 -6.01 -9.04
N ASN A 60 11.56 -5.88 -8.21
CA ASN A 60 10.83 -7.03 -7.66
C ASN A 60 9.33 -6.76 -7.56
N GLU A 61 8.54 -7.53 -8.29
CA GLU A 61 7.07 -7.45 -8.37
C GLU A 61 6.32 -7.70 -7.06
N ASN A 62 6.99 -8.32 -6.07
CA ASN A 62 6.40 -8.67 -4.78
C ASN A 62 6.89 -7.76 -3.64
N GLN A 63 7.65 -6.72 -3.96
CA GLN A 63 8.16 -5.75 -2.98
C GLN A 63 7.59 -4.37 -3.24
N LEU A 64 7.22 -3.68 -2.16
CA LEU A 64 6.74 -2.31 -2.19
C LEU A 64 7.27 -1.58 -0.95
N ALA A 65 7.77 -0.38 -1.14
CA ALA A 65 8.16 0.50 -0.05
C ALA A 65 6.98 1.37 0.37
N VAL A 66 6.87 1.63 1.67
CA VAL A 66 5.92 2.58 2.24
C VAL A 66 6.62 3.59 3.13
N ALA A 67 6.15 4.84 3.07
CA ALA A 67 6.62 5.91 3.92
C ALA A 67 5.66 6.12 5.10
N CYS A 68 6.20 6.01 6.32
CA CYS A 68 5.50 6.23 7.58
C CYS A 68 5.65 7.68 8.08
N GLY A 69 4.73 8.12 8.95
CA GLY A 69 4.71 9.47 9.53
C GLY A 69 5.85 9.81 10.47
N ASP A 70 6.51 8.79 11.01
CA ASP A 70 7.71 8.91 11.84
C ASP A 70 8.97 9.22 11.01
N GLY A 71 8.85 9.32 9.67
CA GLY A 71 9.95 9.53 8.75
C GLY A 71 10.68 8.24 8.36
N SER A 72 10.22 7.08 8.84
CA SER A 72 10.76 5.79 8.43
C SER A 72 10.18 5.35 7.08
N ALA A 73 11.00 4.64 6.30
CA ALA A 73 10.56 3.93 5.11
C ALA A 73 10.73 2.43 5.35
N SER A 74 9.66 1.66 5.21
CA SER A 74 9.65 0.20 5.38
C SER A 74 9.37 -0.47 4.04
N LEU A 75 9.98 -1.63 3.79
CA LEU A 75 9.99 -2.37 2.53
C LEU A 75 9.33 -3.74 2.69
#